data_AF-A0A7S2HPD0-F1
#
_entry.id   AF-A0A7S2HPD0-F1
#
_cell.length_a   1.000
_cell.length_b   1.000
_cell.length_c   1.000
_cell.angle_alpha   90.00
_cell.angle_beta   90.00
_cell.angle_gamma   90.00
#
_symmetry.space_group_name_H-M   'P 1'
#
loop_
_entity.id
_entity.type
_entity.pdbx_description
1 polymer ?
#
loop_
_entity_poly.entity_id
_entity_poly.type
_entity_poly.pdbx_seq_one_letter_code
_entity_poly.pdbx_strand_id
1 'polypeptide(L)'
;VNLCLAQTLKKLGDDAVGTPLPEAAAQEMEILLSIPLSSLALRVLDLDHYSDMLVFLPWDSRRQVAVELVRAVVAAGGRLDSVAVVEKLFAMITPLLKDSDSGKEEGTDSTRGGGGGDEGDDGTA
;
A
#
# COMPACT_ATOMS: atom_id res chain seq x y z
N VAL A 1 1.63 -16.31 18.07
CA VAL A 1 1.36 -15.18 17.15
C VAL A 1 1.43 -15.60 15.69
N ASN A 2 2.56 -16.12 15.17
CA ASN A 2 2.67 -16.49 13.75
C ASN A 2 1.61 -17.51 13.28
N LEU A 3 1.30 -18.52 14.10
CA LEU A 3 0.21 -19.48 13.83
C LEU A 3 -1.17 -18.81 13.73
N CYS A 4 -1.42 -17.78 14.55
CA CYS A 4 -2.69 -17.05 14.54
C CYS A 4 -2.82 -16.22 13.24
N LEU A 5 -1.74 -15.52 12.84
CA LEU A 5 -1.68 -14.79 11.58
C LEU A 5 -1.91 -15.72 10.39
N ALA A 6 -1.24 -16.89 10.37
CA ALA A 6 -1.41 -17.89 9.32
C ALA A 6 -2.84 -18.44 9.24
N GLN A 7 -3.49 -18.70 10.37
CA GLN A 7 -4.87 -19.18 10.41
C GLN A 7 -5.86 -18.12 9.91
N THR A 8 -5.68 -16.86 10.30
CA THR A 8 -6.50 -15.76 9.83
C THR A 8 -6.29 -15.52 8.33
N LEU A 9 -5.04 -15.55 7.84
CA LEU A 9 -4.73 -15.44 6.42
C LEU A 9 -5.35 -16.59 5.63
N LYS A 10 -5.32 -17.82 6.15
CA LYS A 10 -5.94 -18.98 5.51
C LYS A 10 -7.46 -18.85 5.44
N LYS A 11 -8.11 -18.33 6.49
CA LYS A 11 -9.55 -18.08 6.48
C LYS A 11 -9.94 -16.95 5.53
N LEU A 12 -9.09 -15.94 5.39
CA LEU A 12 -9.33 -14.80 4.49
C LEU A 12 -9.02 -15.15 3.03
N GLY A 13 -8.00 -15.97 2.80
CA GLY A 13 -7.51 -16.34 1.46
C GLY A 13 -8.47 -17.21 0.66
N ASP A 14 -9.44 -17.86 1.31
CA ASP A 14 -10.52 -18.60 0.63
C ASP A 14 -11.63 -17.65 0.13
N ASP A 15 -11.86 -16.51 0.79
CA ASP A 15 -13.00 -15.62 0.53
C ASP A 15 -12.64 -14.23 -0.07
N ALA A 16 -11.38 -13.77 0.01
CA ALA A 16 -11.05 -12.34 -0.15
C ALA A 16 -9.85 -12.03 -1.07
N VAL A 17 -9.52 -12.86 -2.05
CA VAL A 17 -8.44 -12.52 -3.00
C VAL A 17 -8.84 -11.35 -3.89
N GLY A 18 -8.36 -10.14 -3.54
CA GLY A 18 -8.38 -8.95 -4.40
C GLY A 18 -9.37 -7.84 -4.03
N THR A 19 -10.20 -8.03 -3.01
CA THR A 19 -11.10 -6.98 -2.52
C THR A 19 -10.64 -6.44 -1.16
N PRO A 20 -10.59 -5.10 -0.96
CA PRO A 20 -10.37 -4.51 0.35
C PRO A 20 -11.38 -5.07 1.35
N LEU A 21 -10.92 -5.35 2.57
CA LEU A 21 -11.83 -5.80 3.62
C LEU A 21 -12.91 -4.74 3.89
N PRO A 22 -14.12 -5.17 4.30
CA PRO A 22 -15.11 -4.25 4.85
C PRO A 22 -14.48 -3.44 5.98
N GLU A 23 -14.82 -2.16 6.09
CA GLU A 23 -14.24 -1.22 7.06
C GLU A 23 -14.15 -1.78 8.48
N ALA A 24 -15.21 -2.44 8.96
CA ALA A 24 -15.22 -3.08 10.27
C ALA A 24 -14.16 -4.19 10.42
N ALA A 25 -13.97 -5.02 9.38
CA ALA A 25 -12.96 -6.07 9.40
C ALA A 25 -11.54 -5.51 9.24
N ALA A 26 -11.38 -4.40 8.51
CA ALA A 26 -10.11 -3.69 8.39
C ALA A 26 -9.66 -3.11 9.74
N GLN A 27 -10.57 -2.52 10.51
CA GLN A 27 -10.27 -2.00 11.85
C GLN A 27 -9.83 -3.11 12.82
N GLU A 28 -10.55 -4.24 12.83
CA GLU A 28 -10.14 -5.40 13.64
C GLU A 28 -8.78 -5.96 13.20
N MET A 29 -8.49 -5.95 11.89
CA MET A 29 -7.19 -6.35 11.35
C MET A 29 -6.08 -5.40 11.80
N GLU A 30 -6.32 -4.09 11.78
CA GLU A 30 -5.37 -3.07 12.25
C GLU A 30 -5.05 -3.27 13.73
N ILE A 31 -6.07 -3.47 14.57
CA ILE A 31 -5.90 -3.79 15.99
C ILE A 31 -5.08 -5.06 16.16
N LEU A 32 -5.41 -6.12 15.41
CA LEU A 32 -4.72 -7.41 15.50
C LEU A 32 -3.24 -7.31 15.10
N LEU A 33 -2.91 -6.44 14.14
CA LEU A 33 -1.53 -6.20 13.68
C LEU A 33 -0.76 -5.23 14.61
N SER A 34 -1.44 -4.32 15.30
CA SER A 34 -0.82 -3.43 16.31
C SER A 34 -0.26 -4.18 17.53
N ILE A 35 -0.88 -5.30 17.92
CA ILE A 35 -0.47 -6.12 19.07
C ILE A 35 0.94 -6.70 18.88
N PRO A 36 1.25 -7.44 17.79
CA PRO A 36 2.60 -7.91 17.55
C PRO A 36 3.56 -6.75 17.26
N LEU A 37 3.12 -5.67 16.63
CA LEU A 37 3.98 -4.51 16.40
C LEU A 37 4.49 -3.88 17.71
N SER A 38 3.61 -3.67 18.68
CA SER A 38 3.97 -3.10 19.99
C SER A 38 4.82 -4.04 20.85
N SER A 39 4.60 -5.35 20.75
CA SER A 39 5.27 -6.35 21.60
C SER A 39 6.55 -6.93 21.00
N LEU A 40 6.67 -6.99 19.67
CA LEU A 40 7.79 -7.60 18.96
C LEU A 40 8.69 -6.58 18.24
N ALA A 41 8.24 -5.35 18.00
CA ALA A 41 8.99 -4.30 17.32
C ALA A 41 9.67 -4.82 16.02
N LEU A 42 11.01 -4.82 15.97
CA LEU A 42 11.80 -5.33 14.84
C LEU A 42 11.51 -6.80 14.48
N ARG A 43 11.10 -7.63 15.45
CA ARG A 43 10.82 -9.06 15.23
C ARG A 43 9.52 -9.31 14.46
N VAL A 44 8.72 -8.27 14.18
CA VAL A 44 7.58 -8.39 13.25
C VAL A 44 8.07 -8.70 11.83
N LEU A 45 9.28 -8.28 11.46
CA LEU A 45 9.90 -8.61 10.16
C LEU A 45 10.17 -10.11 9.99
N ASP A 46 10.28 -10.86 11.09
CA ASP A 46 10.46 -12.31 11.06
C ASP A 46 9.15 -13.06 10.80
N LEU A 47 8.00 -12.37 10.83
CA LEU A 47 6.69 -12.98 10.62
C LEU A 47 6.34 -12.98 9.14
N ASP A 48 6.54 -14.11 8.47
CA ASP A 48 6.35 -14.24 7.02
C ASP A 48 4.94 -13.84 6.55
N HIS A 49 3.90 -14.14 7.33
CA HIS A 49 2.51 -13.83 7.00
C HIS A 49 2.08 -12.40 7.36
N TYR A 50 2.93 -11.62 8.04
CA TYR A 50 2.55 -10.29 8.50
C TYR A 50 2.45 -9.31 7.32
N SER A 51 3.40 -9.37 6.39
CA SER A 51 3.38 -8.54 5.18
C SER A 51 2.19 -8.84 4.28
N ASP A 52 1.78 -10.12 4.20
CA ASP A 52 0.62 -10.53 3.40
C ASP A 52 -0.69 -9.95 3.96
N MET A 53 -0.79 -9.82 5.28
CA MET A 53 -1.99 -9.26 5.93
C MET A 53 -2.17 -7.76 5.68
N LEU A 54 -1.07 -7.01 5.52
CA LEU A 54 -1.13 -5.58 5.19
C LEU A 54 -1.82 -5.32 3.86
N VAL A 55 -1.81 -6.28 2.93
CA VAL A 55 -2.44 -6.15 1.60
C VAL A 55 -3.96 -6.11 1.68
N PHE A 56 -4.58 -6.54 2.79
CA PHE A 56 -6.04 -6.53 2.95
C PHE A 56 -6.57 -5.25 3.61
N LEU A 57 -5.70 -4.47 4.25
CA LEU A 57 -6.06 -3.20 4.87
C LEU A 57 -6.31 -2.11 3.81
N PRO A 58 -7.15 -1.11 4.07
CA PRO A 58 -7.24 0.10 3.26
C PRO A 58 -5.93 0.89 3.33
N TRP A 59 -5.70 1.75 2.33
CA TRP A 59 -4.44 2.45 2.15
C TRP A 59 -4.02 3.29 3.36
N ASP A 60 -4.96 4.02 3.95
CA ASP A 60 -4.71 4.86 5.13
C ASP A 60 -4.24 4.02 6.33
N SER A 61 -4.91 2.90 6.63
CA SER A 61 -4.48 1.99 7.70
C SER A 61 -3.11 1.38 7.41
N ARG A 62 -2.79 1.04 6.15
CA ARG A 62 -1.44 0.55 5.78
C ARG A 62 -0.36 1.58 6.10
N ARG A 63 -0.62 2.87 5.80
CA ARG A 63 0.31 3.96 6.13
C ARG A 63 0.49 4.09 7.63
N GLN A 64 -0.59 4.04 8.40
CA GLN A 64 -0.52 4.16 9.85
C GLN A 64 0.34 3.05 10.46
N VAL A 65 0.08 1.79 10.09
CA VAL A 65 0.88 0.63 10.56
C VAL A 65 2.34 0.74 10.10
N ALA A 66 2.59 1.21 8.87
CA ALA A 66 3.95 1.41 8.38
C ALA A 66 4.72 2.51 9.16
N VAL A 67 4.05 3.61 9.54
CA VAL A 67 4.66 4.64 10.40
C VAL A 67 5.00 4.09 11.77
N GLU A 68 4.09 3.35 12.38
CA GLU A 68 4.33 2.74 13.70
C GLU A 68 5.47 1.72 13.63
N LEU A 69 5.55 0.93 12.55
CA LEU A 69 6.66 0.00 12.33
C LEU A 69 8.00 0.73 12.29
N VAL A 70 8.11 1.80 11.50
CA VAL A 70 9.35 2.58 11.40
C VAL A 70 9.72 3.16 12.77
N ARG A 71 8.75 3.70 13.52
CA ARG A 71 8.99 4.20 14.88
C ARG A 71 9.50 3.10 15.81
N ALA A 72 8.90 1.91 15.76
CA ALA A 72 9.30 0.78 16.57
C ALA A 72 10.71 0.28 16.20
N VAL A 73 11.06 0.25 14.91
CA VAL A 73 12.39 -0.14 14.42
C VAL A 73 13.44 0.87 14.87
N VAL A 74 13.17 2.17 14.73
CA VAL A 74 14.06 3.25 15.17
C VAL A 74 14.25 3.22 16.69
N ALA A 75 13.16 3.03 17.45
CA ALA A 75 13.21 2.97 18.91
C ALA A 75 13.95 1.73 19.44
N ALA A 76 13.81 0.59 18.76
CA ALA A 76 14.52 -0.63 19.12
C ALA A 76 16.03 -0.53 18.83
N GLY A 77 16.46 0.32 17.90
CA GLY A 77 17.88 0.56 17.58
C GLY A 77 18.63 -0.69 17.10
N GLY A 78 17.91 -1.72 16.67
CA GLY A 78 18.49 -2.99 16.24
C GLY A 78 19.14 -2.87 14.87
N ARG A 79 20.16 -3.70 14.63
CA ARG A 79 20.83 -3.77 13.33
C ARG A 79 20.01 -4.64 12.36
N LEU A 80 19.97 -4.21 11.10
CA LEU A 80 19.38 -4.95 10.00
C LEU A 80 20.52 -5.70 9.29
N ASP A 81 20.78 -6.93 9.73
CA ASP A 81 22.00 -7.66 9.36
C ASP A 81 21.86 -8.51 8.09
N SER A 82 20.65 -8.57 7.49
CA SER A 82 20.39 -9.37 6.30
C SER A 82 19.58 -8.61 5.26
N VAL A 83 19.90 -8.87 3.99
CA VAL A 83 19.20 -8.30 2.83
C VAL A 83 17.71 -8.65 2.88
N ALA A 84 17.37 -9.90 3.24
CA ALA A 84 15.97 -10.33 3.33
C ALA A 84 15.14 -9.51 4.33
N VAL A 85 15.71 -9.18 5.49
CA VAL A 85 15.01 -8.35 6.50
C VAL A 85 14.85 -6.91 6.00
N VAL A 86 15.83 -6.39 5.27
CA VAL A 86 15.77 -5.06 4.64
C VAL A 86 14.69 -5.01 3.55
N GLU A 87 14.61 -6.04 2.70
CA GLU A 87 13.56 -6.16 1.67
C GLU A 87 12.17 -6.21 2.29
N LYS A 88 11.98 -6.99 3.37
CA LYS A 88 10.72 -7.05 4.12
C LYS A 88 10.34 -5.68 4.71
N LEU A 89 11.31 -4.95 5.25
CA LEU A 89 11.08 -3.60 5.74
C LEU A 89 10.63 -2.66 4.60
N PHE A 90 11.32 -2.70 3.46
CA PHE A 90 10.94 -1.91 2.28
C PHE A 90 9.54 -2.24 1.76
N ALA A 91 9.17 -3.51 1.73
CA ALA A 91 7.83 -3.94 1.36
C ALA A 91 6.77 -3.34 2.29
N MET A 92 7.02 -3.34 3.60
CA MET A 92 6.07 -2.80 4.59
C MET A 92 5.99 -1.27 4.61
N ILE A 93 7.08 -0.55 4.29
CA ILE A 93 7.07 0.93 4.23
C ILE A 93 6.69 1.47 2.85
N THR A 94 6.49 0.61 1.85
CA THR A 94 6.07 1.01 0.50
C THR A 94 4.86 1.96 0.49
N PRO A 95 3.83 1.81 1.34
CA PRO A 95 2.71 2.75 1.43
C PRO A 95 3.10 4.17 1.88
N LEU A 96 4.26 4.35 2.51
CA LEU A 96 4.79 5.67 2.88
C LEU A 96 5.51 6.34 1.72
N LEU A 97 6.02 5.56 0.76
CA LEU A 97 6.85 6.02 -0.34
C LEU A 97 6.04 6.31 -1.61
N LYS A 98 4.90 5.62 -1.78
CA LYS A 98 3.97 5.83 -2.87
C LYS A 98 2.82 6.70 -2.39
N ASP A 99 2.23 7.46 -3.30
CA ASP A 99 0.90 8.03 -3.09
C ASP A 99 -0.16 7.00 -3.47
N SER A 100 -1.35 7.11 -2.89
CA SER A 100 -2.49 6.31 -3.32
C SER A 100 -2.74 6.58 -4.80
N ASP A 101 -2.80 5.54 -5.63
CA ASP A 101 -3.09 5.61 -7.08
C ASP A 101 -4.48 6.20 -7.42
N SER A 102 -5.17 6.80 -6.45
CA SER A 102 -6.40 7.59 -6.62
C SER A 102 -6.17 8.95 -7.32
N GLY A 103 -4.96 9.24 -7.81
CA GLY A 103 -4.57 10.53 -8.38
C GLY A 103 -4.01 10.48 -9.81
N LYS A 104 -4.17 9.38 -10.56
CA LYS A 104 -4.01 9.45 -12.02
C LYS A 104 -5.29 10.00 -12.63
N GLU A 105 -5.41 11.32 -12.57
CA GLU A 105 -6.27 12.04 -13.49
C GLU A 105 -5.93 11.60 -14.91
N GLU A 106 -6.94 11.16 -15.65
CA GLU A 106 -6.93 11.13 -17.10
C GLU A 106 -6.51 12.52 -17.58
N GLY A 107 -5.23 12.67 -17.91
CA GLY A 107 -4.77 13.78 -18.72
C GLY A 107 -5.40 13.62 -20.10
N THR A 108 -6.60 14.19 -20.28
CA THR A 108 -7.19 14.38 -21.60
C THR A 108 -6.24 15.26 -22.40
N ASP A 109 -5.45 14.57 -23.22
CA ASP A 109 -4.85 14.98 -24.47
C ASP A 109 -5.28 16.37 -24.95
N SER A 110 -4.51 17.39 -24.56
CA SER A 110 -4.47 18.64 -25.31
C SER A 110 -3.56 18.43 -26.52
N THR A 111 -4.05 17.73 -27.54
CA THR A 111 -3.42 17.79 -28.86
C THR A 111 -3.64 19.18 -29.45
N ARG A 112 -2.60 19.98 -29.26
CA ARG A 112 -2.29 21.25 -29.88
C ARG A 112 -1.74 21.03 -31.29
N GLY A 113 -2.29 21.75 -32.26
CA GLY A 113 -1.68 22.03 -33.57
C GLY A 113 -2.53 21.52 -34.74
N GLY A 114 -2.84 22.28 -35.78
CA GLY A 114 -2.39 23.61 -36.19
C GLY A 114 -2.45 23.70 -37.71
N GLY A 115 -2.83 24.86 -38.25
CA GLY A 115 -2.37 25.37 -39.54
C GLY A 115 -3.17 24.98 -40.81
N GLY A 116 -3.39 26.00 -41.65
CA GLY A 116 -3.93 25.94 -43.01
C GLY A 116 -5.17 26.83 -43.11
N GLY A 117 -5.16 28.07 -43.62
CA GLY A 117 -4.29 28.64 -44.64
C GLY A 117 -4.92 28.47 -46.02
N ASP A 118 -5.52 29.57 -46.49
CA ASP A 118 -5.71 29.96 -47.89
C ASP A 118 -6.99 29.55 -48.66
N GLU A 119 -7.25 30.36 -49.71
CA GLU A 119 -8.28 30.32 -50.76
C GLU A 119 -9.68 30.81 -50.34
N GLY A 120 -10.26 31.88 -50.87
CA GLY A 120 -10.08 32.55 -52.15
C GLY A 120 -11.37 32.46 -52.96
N ASP A 121 -11.95 33.63 -53.24
CA ASP A 121 -12.70 33.95 -54.47
C ASP A 121 -14.20 33.57 -54.66
N ASP A 122 -14.86 34.54 -55.31
CA ASP A 122 -16.04 34.47 -56.21
C ASP A 122 -17.50 34.52 -55.68
N GLY A 123 -18.13 35.69 -55.88
CA GLY A 123 -19.17 35.83 -56.90
C GLY A 123 -20.65 35.53 -56.58
N THR A 124 -21.50 36.53 -56.89
CA THR A 124 -22.94 36.45 -57.31
C THR A 124 -23.97 36.25 -56.18
N ALA A 125 -25.09 36.97 -56.08
CA ALA A 125 -25.87 37.81 -57.01
C ALA A 125 -26.64 38.91 -56.25
#